data_AF-A0A7R9TKP8-F1
#
_entry.id   AF-A0A7R9TKP8-F1
#
_cell.length_a   1.000
_cell.length_b   1.000
_cell.length_c   1.000
_cell.angle_alpha   90.00
_cell.angle_beta   90.00
_cell.angle_gamma   90.00
#
_symmetry.space_group_name_H-M   'P 1'
#
loop_
_entity.id
_entity.type
_entity.pdbx_description
1 polymer ?
#
loop_
_entity_poly.entity_id
_entity_poly.type
_entity_poly.pdbx_seq_one_letter_code
_entity_poly.pdbx_strand_id
1 'polypeptide(L)'
;GGGCEESTAVLIKAFERMSILMGGVAACKRPSPDVLGKFVGPVGDCIVEADQLSNGRRGAMFNHQKAVAEFLQSLTWVVYTGKECGMSLPAPHVAETWGAAEFYTNKILVEFRNTDG
;
A
#
# COMPACT_ATOMS: atom_id res chain seq x y z
N GLY A 1 15.52 -8.25 -10.88
CA GLY A 1 14.68 -8.83 -11.96
C GLY A 1 13.50 -7.91 -12.18
N GLY A 2 13.28 -7.44 -13.40
CA GLY A 2 12.56 -6.19 -13.70
C GLY A 2 11.25 -5.90 -12.96
N GLY A 3 10.33 -6.87 -12.86
CA GLY A 3 9.03 -6.64 -12.19
C GLY A 3 9.12 -6.41 -10.67
N CYS A 4 10.17 -6.89 -10.01
CA CYS A 4 10.41 -6.65 -8.59
C CYS A 4 10.98 -5.23 -8.35
N GLU A 5 11.75 -4.71 -9.31
CA GLU A 5 12.32 -3.36 -9.25
C GLU A 5 11.22 -2.30 -9.38
N GLU A 6 10.24 -2.52 -10.27
CA GLU A 6 9.10 -1.61 -10.45
C GLU A 6 8.22 -1.52 -9.18
N SER A 7 7.79 -2.64 -8.61
CA SER A 7 7.01 -2.61 -7.36
C SER A 7 7.78 -2.00 -6.19
N THR A 8 9.09 -2.24 -6.12
CA THR A 8 9.96 -1.62 -5.10
C THR A 8 10.01 -0.11 -5.26
N ALA A 9 10.11 0.40 -6.49
CA ALA A 9 10.11 1.84 -6.75
C ALA A 9 8.79 2.50 -6.32
N VAL A 10 7.65 1.86 -6.61
CA VAL A 10 6.33 2.35 -6.16
C VAL A 10 6.21 2.34 -4.64
N LEU A 11 6.71 1.30 -3.97
CA LEU A 11 6.74 1.21 -2.51
C LEU A 11 7.55 2.36 -1.90
N ILE A 12 8.76 2.60 -2.38
CA ILE A 12 9.62 3.71 -1.91
C ILE A 12 8.90 5.05 -2.09
N LYS A 13 8.37 5.31 -3.30
CA LYS A 13 7.61 6.51 -3.62
C LYS A 13 6.43 6.70 -2.67
N ALA A 14 5.66 5.65 -2.37
CA ALA A 14 4.54 5.72 -1.45
C ALA A 14 4.95 6.16 -0.03
N PHE A 15 6.05 5.63 0.50
CA PHE A 15 6.56 6.01 1.82
C PHE A 15 7.16 7.42 1.86
N GLU A 16 7.79 7.88 0.79
CA GLU A 16 8.22 9.28 0.66
C GLU A 16 7.02 10.24 0.69
N ARG A 17 5.95 9.93 -0.06
CA ARG A 17 4.70 10.71 -0.03
C ARG A 17 4.04 10.68 1.33
N MET A 18 4.02 9.51 1.98
CA MET A 18 3.49 9.35 3.33
C MET A 18 4.27 10.20 4.34
N SER A 19 5.60 10.23 4.25
CA SER A 19 6.45 11.04 5.14
C SER A 19 6.12 12.54 5.02
N ILE A 20 5.98 13.04 3.79
CA ILE A 20 5.57 14.44 3.52
C ILE A 20 4.17 14.71 4.11
N LEU A 21 3.23 13.78 3.92
CA LEU A 21 1.89 13.88 4.46
C LEU A 21 1.90 13.98 5.98
N MET A 22 2.63 13.10 6.66
CA MET A 22 2.75 13.10 8.12
C MET A 22 3.39 14.38 8.64
N GLY A 23 4.40 14.91 7.95
CA GLY A 23 4.99 16.21 8.26
C GLY A 23 3.98 17.36 8.18
N GLY A 24 3.14 17.37 7.14
CA GLY A 24 2.09 18.38 7.00
C GLY A 24 0.98 18.24 8.06
N VAL A 25 0.54 17.03 8.39
CA VAL A 25 -0.45 16.80 9.46
C VAL A 25 0.07 17.28 10.82
N ALA A 26 1.36 17.07 11.11
CA ALA A 26 1.96 17.51 12.37
C ALA A 26 2.04 19.05 12.50
N ALA A 27 2.13 19.76 11.38
CA ALA A 27 2.31 21.22 11.34
C ALA A 27 0.99 22.00 11.12
N CYS A 28 -0.09 21.33 10.71
CA CYS A 28 -1.34 21.97 10.31
C CYS A 28 -2.52 21.59 11.21
N LYS A 29 -3.53 22.47 11.28
CA LYS A 29 -4.84 22.09 11.83
C LYS A 29 -5.50 21.06 10.92
N ARG A 30 -6.43 20.27 11.47
CA ARG A 30 -7.24 19.33 10.68
C ARG A 30 -7.85 20.05 9.48
N PRO A 31 -7.51 19.64 8.23
CA PRO A 31 -8.04 20.27 7.03
C PRO A 31 -9.52 19.92 6.83
N SER A 32 -10.21 20.67 5.95
CA SER A 32 -11.53 20.27 5.48
C SER A 32 -11.44 18.95 4.69
N PRO A 33 -12.53 18.18 4.55
CA PRO A 33 -12.52 16.93 3.79
C PRO A 33 -11.96 17.07 2.36
N ASP A 34 -12.29 18.16 1.65
CA ASP A 34 -11.80 18.40 0.29
C ASP A 34 -10.28 18.62 0.24
N VAL A 35 -9.75 19.34 1.23
CA VAL A 35 -8.31 19.60 1.33
C VAL A 35 -7.58 18.32 1.75
N LEU A 36 -8.16 17.53 2.67
CA LEU A 36 -7.63 16.22 3.03
C LEU A 36 -7.55 15.32 1.80
N GLY A 37 -8.62 15.22 1.01
CA GLY A 37 -8.65 14.42 -0.22
C GLY A 37 -7.53 14.78 -1.21
N LYS A 38 -7.30 16.09 -1.42
CA LYS A 38 -6.17 16.56 -2.26
C LYS A 38 -4.81 16.24 -1.65
N PHE A 39 -4.70 16.32 -0.32
CA PHE A 39 -3.44 16.11 0.38
C PHE A 39 -3.03 14.63 0.41
N VAL A 40 -4.00 13.72 0.51
CA VAL A 40 -3.75 12.26 0.45
C VAL A 40 -3.61 11.72 -0.98
N GLY A 41 -4.07 12.48 -1.99
CA GLY A 41 -4.08 12.09 -3.40
C GLY A 41 -2.77 11.45 -3.89
N PRO A 42 -1.59 12.05 -3.65
CA PRO A 42 -0.32 11.46 -4.06
C PRO A 42 0.00 10.08 -3.46
N VAL A 43 -0.50 9.77 -2.26
CA VAL A 43 -0.40 8.42 -1.67
C VAL A 43 -1.37 7.49 -2.39
N GLY A 44 -2.61 7.94 -2.62
CA GLY A 44 -3.63 7.20 -3.38
C GLY A 44 -3.17 6.82 -4.79
N ASP A 45 -2.49 7.73 -5.49
CA ASP A 45 -1.93 7.47 -6.82
C ASP A 45 -0.93 6.31 -6.80
N CYS A 46 -0.09 6.21 -5.74
CA CYS A 46 0.86 5.10 -5.59
C CYS A 46 0.16 3.77 -5.31
N ILE A 47 -0.95 3.79 -4.56
CA ILE A 47 -1.77 2.60 -4.30
C ILE A 47 -2.39 2.10 -5.61
N VAL A 48 -2.93 3.01 -6.43
CA VAL A 48 -3.50 2.70 -7.75
C VAL A 48 -2.41 2.16 -8.69
N GLU A 49 -1.24 2.78 -8.71
CA GLU A 49 -0.08 2.34 -9.50
C GLU A 49 0.34 0.91 -9.13
N ALA A 50 0.43 0.59 -7.84
CA ALA A 50 0.76 -0.76 -7.38
C ALA A 50 -0.30 -1.80 -7.74
N ASP A 51 -1.58 -1.45 -7.62
CA ASP A 51 -2.68 -2.32 -8.02
C ASP A 51 -2.61 -2.64 -9.52
N GLN A 52 -2.38 -1.64 -10.36
CA GLN A 52 -2.22 -1.81 -11.82
C GLN A 52 -1.06 -2.73 -12.19
N LEU A 53 0.10 -2.60 -11.53
CA LEU A 53 1.24 -3.51 -11.73
C LEU A 53 0.88 -4.97 -11.42
N SER A 54 -0.08 -5.19 -10.53
CA SER A 54 -0.51 -6.52 -10.08
C SER A 54 -1.73 -7.09 -10.82
N ASN A 55 -2.42 -6.29 -11.65
CA ASN A 55 -3.65 -6.68 -12.35
C ASN A 55 -3.43 -7.16 -13.80
N GLY A 56 -2.20 -7.07 -14.30
CA GLY A 56 -1.82 -7.56 -15.61
C GLY A 56 -1.69 -9.09 -15.71
N ARG A 57 -1.05 -9.55 -16.80
CA ARG A 57 -0.77 -10.98 -17.01
C ARG A 57 0.09 -11.52 -15.86
N ARG A 58 -0.36 -12.61 -15.23
CA ARG A 58 0.37 -13.27 -14.15
C ARG A 58 1.71 -13.81 -14.68
N GLY A 59 2.81 -13.16 -14.31
CA GLY A 59 4.17 -13.57 -14.59
C GLY A 59 4.89 -14.08 -13.34
N ALA A 60 6.20 -14.35 -13.46
CA ALA A 60 7.02 -14.86 -12.35
C ALA A 60 7.05 -13.95 -11.11
N MET A 61 6.81 -12.66 -11.29
CA MET A 61 6.79 -11.67 -10.19
C MET A 61 5.39 -11.40 -9.63
N PHE A 62 4.36 -12.13 -10.07
CA PHE A 62 2.97 -11.84 -9.71
C PHE A 62 2.72 -11.83 -8.19
N ASN A 63 3.22 -12.83 -7.45
CA ASN A 63 3.04 -12.87 -5.99
C ASN A 63 3.78 -11.71 -5.29
N HIS A 64 4.94 -11.28 -5.81
CA HIS A 64 5.67 -10.13 -5.27
C HIS A 64 4.89 -8.83 -5.49
N GLN A 65 4.38 -8.63 -6.70
CA GLN A 65 3.58 -7.48 -7.08
C GLN A 65 2.29 -7.41 -6.24
N LYS A 66 1.61 -8.54 -6.05
CA LYS A 66 0.41 -8.61 -5.19
C LYS A 66 0.74 -8.36 -3.72
N ALA A 67 1.83 -8.91 -3.18
CA ALA A 67 2.23 -8.62 -1.80
C ALA A 67 2.40 -7.11 -1.55
N VAL A 68 3.06 -6.40 -2.48
CA VAL A 68 3.23 -4.94 -2.39
C VAL A 68 1.90 -4.20 -2.54
N ALA A 69 1.06 -4.59 -3.50
CA ALA A 69 -0.23 -3.95 -3.74
C ALA A 69 -1.17 -4.08 -2.53
N GLU A 70 -1.30 -5.27 -1.95
CA GLU A 70 -2.11 -5.50 -0.75
C GLU A 70 -1.54 -4.74 0.47
N PHE A 71 -0.21 -4.72 0.64
CA PHE A 71 0.40 -3.98 1.73
C PHE A 71 0.16 -2.48 1.62
N LEU A 72 0.25 -1.90 0.42
CA LEU A 72 0.03 -0.47 0.21
C LEU A 72 -1.41 -0.03 0.49
N GLN A 73 -2.40 -0.93 0.43
CA GLN A 73 -3.76 -0.64 0.90
C GLN A 73 -3.80 -0.25 2.38
N SER A 74 -2.82 -0.68 3.19
CA SER A 74 -2.73 -0.27 4.59
C SER A 74 -2.66 1.24 4.73
N LEU A 75 -1.97 1.94 3.83
CA LEU A 75 -1.76 3.40 3.86
C LEU A 75 -3.06 4.20 3.74
N THR A 76 -4.15 3.62 3.24
CA THR A 76 -5.47 4.24 3.18
C THR A 76 -5.97 4.65 4.58
N TRP A 77 -5.41 4.12 5.67
CA TRP A 77 -5.75 4.54 7.04
C TRP A 77 -5.68 6.06 7.27
N VAL A 78 -4.87 6.80 6.50
CA VAL A 78 -4.71 8.26 6.65
C VAL A 78 -5.96 9.07 6.33
N VAL A 79 -6.93 8.49 5.62
CA VAL A 79 -8.22 9.13 5.35
C VAL A 79 -9.26 8.85 6.45
N TYR A 80 -8.90 8.10 7.50
CA TYR A 80 -9.76 7.92 8.65
C TYR A 80 -10.00 9.24 9.38
N THR A 81 -11.24 9.72 9.34
CA THR A 81 -11.63 11.00 9.97
C THR A 81 -12.49 10.85 11.23
N GLY A 82 -12.83 9.61 11.60
CA GLY A 82 -13.65 9.27 12.77
C GLY A 82 -14.54 8.05 12.49
N LYS A 83 -15.27 7.56 13.50
CA LYS A 83 -16.10 6.35 13.36
C LYS A 83 -17.20 6.46 12.30
N GLU A 84 -17.69 7.67 12.04
CA GLU A 84 -18.77 7.94 11.09
C GLU A 84 -18.31 8.04 9.63
N CYS A 85 -17.01 7.92 9.34
CA CYS A 85 -16.48 8.10 7.97
C CYS A 85 -16.63 6.86 7.06
N GLY A 86 -17.28 5.80 7.54
CA GLY A 86 -17.51 4.57 6.77
C GLY A 86 -16.29 3.66 6.64
N MET A 87 -15.19 3.98 7.32
CA MET A 87 -13.98 3.15 7.36
C MET A 87 -13.82 2.41 8.69
N SER A 88 -13.16 1.25 8.62
CA SER A 88 -12.68 0.55 9.81
C SER A 88 -11.65 1.42 10.57
N LEU A 89 -11.46 1.11 11.85
CA LEU A 89 -10.43 1.78 12.65
C LEU A 89 -9.04 1.56 12.02
N PRO A 90 -8.11 2.53 12.10
CA PRO A 90 -6.80 2.43 11.49
C PRO A 90 -6.03 1.14 11.83
N ALA A 91 -5.99 0.74 13.11
CA ALA A 91 -5.24 -0.44 13.52
C ALA A 91 -5.83 -1.76 12.95
N PRO A 92 -7.15 -2.04 13.06
CA PRO A 92 -7.78 -3.14 12.35
C PRO A 92 -7.58 -3.12 10.83
N HIS A 93 -7.70 -1.97 10.19
CA HIS A 93 -7.47 -1.81 8.73
C HIS A 93 -6.06 -2.23 8.33
N VAL A 94 -5.06 -1.75 9.06
CA VAL A 94 -3.65 -2.11 8.81
C VAL A 94 -3.40 -3.60 9.07
N ALA A 95 -4.01 -4.18 10.10
CA ALA A 95 -3.86 -5.61 10.39
C ALA A 95 -4.46 -6.51 9.30
N GLU A 96 -5.63 -6.15 8.76
CA GLU A 96 -6.27 -6.90 7.68
C GLU A 96 -5.44 -6.87 6.39
N THR A 97 -5.00 -5.68 5.98
CA THR A 97 -4.16 -5.49 4.79
C THR A 97 -2.77 -6.14 4.92
N TRP A 98 -2.21 -6.18 6.14
CA TRP A 98 -1.02 -6.97 6.44
C TRP A 98 -1.24 -8.46 6.21
N GLY A 99 -2.35 -9.03 6.71
CA GLY A 99 -2.67 -10.44 6.48
C GLY A 99 -2.85 -10.78 4.99
N ALA A 100 -3.43 -9.87 4.21
CA ALA A 100 -3.53 -10.02 2.76
C ALA A 100 -2.16 -10.03 2.07
N ALA A 101 -1.24 -9.15 2.48
CA ALA A 101 0.14 -9.17 2.00
C ALA A 101 0.88 -10.46 2.38
N GLU A 102 0.73 -10.91 3.64
CA GLU A 102 1.33 -12.15 4.15
C GLU A 102 0.91 -13.38 3.35
N PHE A 103 -0.35 -13.44 2.91
CA PHE A 103 -0.83 -14.52 2.04
C PHE A 103 0.03 -14.67 0.77
N TYR A 104 0.42 -13.55 0.15
CA TYR A 104 1.26 -13.57 -1.04
C TYR A 104 2.73 -13.79 -0.72
N THR A 105 3.27 -13.23 0.38
CA THR A 105 4.66 -13.52 0.79
C THR A 105 4.85 -14.99 1.16
N ASN A 106 3.85 -15.65 1.74
CA ASN A 106 3.89 -17.08 2.02
C ASN A 106 3.98 -17.93 0.74
N LYS A 107 3.31 -17.52 -0.35
CA LYS A 107 3.45 -18.19 -1.65
C LYS A 107 4.86 -18.06 -2.21
N ILE A 108 5.46 -16.88 -2.10
CA ILE A 108 6.85 -16.63 -2.50
C ILE A 108 7.77 -17.57 -1.71
N LEU A 109 7.63 -17.63 -0.38
CA LEU A 109 8.44 -18.53 0.45
C LEU A 109 8.29 -20.00 0.03
N VAL A 110 7.08 -20.46 -0.28
CA VAL A 110 6.84 -21.83 -0.76
C VAL A 110 7.47 -22.08 -2.14
N GLU A 111 7.38 -21.12 -3.05
CA GLU A 111 7.98 -21.18 -4.38
C GLU A 111 9.51 -21.33 -4.28
N PHE A 112 10.19 -20.49 -3.50
CA PHE A 112 11.65 -20.54 -3.37
C PHE A 112 12.16 -21.69 -2.50
N ARG A 113 11.39 -22.14 -1.49
CA ARG A 113 11.77 -23.30 -0.66
C ARG A 113 12.00 -24.58 -1.47
N ASN A 114 11.33 -24.72 -2.60
CA ASN A 114 11.42 -25.91 -3.45
C ASN A 114 12.39 -25.73 -4.64
N THR A 115 13.05 -24.58 -4.78
CA THR A 115 13.87 -24.23 -5.96
C THR A 115 15.37 -24.11 -5.64
N ASP A 116 15.75 -24.11 -4.36
CA ASP A 116 17.15 -24.10 -3.88
C ASP A 116 17.68 -25.53 -3.54
N GLY A 117 17.22 -26.56 -4.24
CA GLY A 117 17.63 -27.96 -4.07
C GLY A 117 18.41 -28.51 -5.25
#